data_AF-A0A7Y7WKQ8-F1
#
_entry.id   AF-A0A7Y7WKQ8-F1
#
_cell.length_a   1.000
_cell.length_b   1.000
_cell.length_c   1.000
_cell.angle_alpha   90.00
_cell.angle_beta   90.00
_cell.angle_gamma   90.00
#
_symmetry.space_group_name_H-M   'P 1'
#
loop_
_entity.id
_entity.type
_entity.pdbx_description
1 polymer ?
#
loop_
_entity_poly.entity_id
_entity_poly.type
_entity_poly.pdbx_seq_one_letter_code
_entity_poly.pdbx_strand_id
1 'polypeptide(L)'
;MQIRPLFSQHIEKKPSTFLHHGTAARFLESIYQQGLVASSRHYVHLSQETATTISVGQRYGKPVVLKIEALRMYQQGFKFFQAENDVWLTKHVPASFIIEDAH
;
A
#
# COMPACT_ATOMS: atom_id res chain seq x y z
N MET A 1 34.99 -10.29 6.98
CA MET A 1 33.59 -10.69 6.72
C MET A 1 32.69 -9.52 7.08
N GLN A 2 32.30 -8.68 6.11
CA GLN A 2 31.30 -7.64 6.36
C GLN A 2 29.93 -8.20 5.98
N ILE A 3 29.10 -8.39 6.98
CA ILE A 3 27.70 -8.80 6.85
C ILE A 3 26.96 -7.57 6.28
N ARG A 4 26.78 -7.52 4.95
CA ARG A 4 25.99 -6.48 4.29
C ARG A 4 24.53 -6.67 4.71
N PRO A 5 23.85 -5.68 5.31
CA PRO A 5 22.43 -5.80 5.54
C PRO A 5 21.73 -5.73 4.18
N LEU A 6 20.97 -6.77 3.85
CA LEU A 6 20.17 -6.88 2.63
C LEU A 6 18.91 -5.98 2.74
N PHE A 7 19.07 -4.70 3.09
CA PHE A 7 18.01 -3.73 2.91
C PHE A 7 17.99 -3.33 1.45
N SER A 8 17.16 -4.04 0.69
CA SER A 8 16.80 -3.74 -0.69
C SER A 8 16.71 -2.22 -0.92
N GLN A 9 17.33 -1.76 -2.01
CA GLN A 9 17.74 -0.40 -2.42
C GLN A 9 16.64 0.69 -2.51
N HIS A 10 15.75 0.81 -1.53
CA HIS A 10 14.67 1.80 -1.60
C HIS A 10 14.96 2.99 -0.69
N ILE A 11 15.06 4.17 -1.28
CA ILE A 11 15.28 5.43 -0.58
C ILE A 11 13.95 5.87 0.06
N GLU A 12 14.00 6.24 1.33
CA GLU A 12 12.84 6.81 2.01
C GLU A 12 12.42 8.10 1.32
N LYS A 13 11.15 8.22 0.96
CA LYS A 13 10.63 9.36 0.20
C LYS A 13 9.28 9.79 0.76
N LYS A 14 9.07 11.11 0.78
CA LYS A 14 7.77 11.68 1.12
C LYS A 14 6.73 11.28 0.04
N PRO A 15 5.62 10.62 0.41
CA PRO A 15 4.57 10.24 -0.52
C PRO A 15 3.68 11.44 -0.92
N SER A 16 2.83 11.23 -1.92
CA SER A 16 1.70 12.12 -2.21
C SER A 16 0.66 12.12 -1.09
N THR A 17 -0.28 13.08 -1.13
CA THR A 17 -1.38 13.16 -0.15
C THR A 17 -2.12 11.85 -0.01
N PHE A 18 -2.45 11.24 -1.17
CA PHE A 18 -3.11 9.96 -1.25
C PHE A 18 -2.30 8.98 -2.10
N LEU A 19 -2.39 7.71 -1.74
CA LEU A 19 -1.96 6.56 -2.53
C LEU A 19 -3.13 5.56 -2.61
N HIS A 20 -3.03 4.61 -3.53
CA HIS A 20 -4.09 3.64 -3.79
C HIS A 20 -3.57 2.21 -3.62
N HIS A 21 -4.43 1.34 -3.10
CA HIS A 21 -4.20 -0.09 -3.01
C HIS A 21 -5.42 -0.81 -3.57
N GLY A 22 -5.27 -1.53 -4.68
CA GLY A 22 -6.36 -2.37 -5.13
C GLY A 22 -6.27 -3.78 -4.54
N THR A 23 -7.44 -4.24 -4.10
CA THR A 23 -7.65 -5.53 -3.46
C THR A 23 -8.96 -6.14 -3.99
N ALA A 24 -9.31 -7.33 -3.52
CA ALA A 24 -10.61 -7.94 -3.81
C ALA A 24 -11.60 -7.61 -2.67
N ALA A 25 -12.87 -7.35 -3.01
CA ALA A 25 -13.92 -6.98 -2.06
C ALA A 25 -14.02 -7.92 -0.83
N ARG A 26 -13.75 -9.22 -1.01
CA ARG A 26 -13.75 -10.22 0.07
C ARG A 26 -12.74 -9.96 1.19
N PHE A 27 -11.72 -9.15 0.95
CA PHE A 27 -10.71 -8.80 1.94
C PHE A 27 -11.03 -7.51 2.69
N LEU A 28 -12.06 -6.76 2.29
CA LEU A 28 -12.39 -5.47 2.90
C LEU A 28 -12.66 -5.59 4.39
N GLU A 29 -13.44 -6.57 4.82
CA GLU A 29 -13.77 -6.78 6.23
C GLU A 29 -12.50 -6.99 7.08
N SER A 30 -11.58 -7.85 6.61
CA SER A 30 -10.29 -8.06 7.26
C SER A 30 -9.43 -6.80 7.27
N ILE A 31 -9.46 -6.01 6.19
CA ILE A 31 -8.68 -4.78 6.05
C ILE A 31 -9.22 -3.69 6.99
N TYR A 32 -10.53 -3.59 7.20
CA TYR A 32 -11.10 -2.65 8.15
C TYR A 32 -10.81 -3.03 9.60
N GLN A 33 -10.64 -4.31 9.91
CA GLN A 33 -10.29 -4.75 11.26
C GLN A 33 -8.79 -4.67 11.56
N GLN A 34 -7.93 -5.01 10.60
CA GLN A 34 -6.50 -5.20 10.83
C GLN A 34 -5.60 -4.18 10.11
N GLY A 35 -6.17 -3.39 9.19
CA GLY A 35 -5.40 -2.59 8.23
C GLY A 35 -4.82 -3.42 7.09
N LEU A 36 -4.00 -2.79 6.24
CA LEU A 36 -3.20 -3.51 5.25
C LEU A 36 -1.92 -3.99 5.91
N VAL A 37 -1.82 -5.30 6.07
CA VAL A 37 -0.63 -5.98 6.53
C VAL A 37 0.06 -6.63 5.34
N ALA A 38 1.36 -6.38 5.23
CA ALA A 38 2.18 -7.06 4.25
C ALA A 38 2.33 -8.52 4.69
N SER A 39 1.70 -9.46 3.98
CA SER A 39 1.83 -10.90 4.28
C SER A 39 3.25 -11.41 3.94
N SER A 40 3.39 -12.29 2.95
CA SER A 40 4.68 -12.92 2.60
C SER A 40 5.66 -12.00 1.86
N ARG A 41 5.22 -10.82 1.44
CA ARG A 41 6.04 -9.81 0.79
C ARG A 41 6.24 -8.72 1.83
N HIS A 42 7.46 -8.51 2.31
CA HIS A 42 7.82 -7.66 3.45
C HIS A 42 7.27 -6.20 3.47
N TYR A 43 6.58 -5.74 2.42
CA TYR A 43 5.99 -4.41 2.28
C TYR A 43 4.61 -4.46 1.60
N VAL A 44 3.72 -3.57 2.03
CA VAL A 44 2.47 -3.22 1.34
C VAL A 44 2.83 -2.43 0.08
N HIS A 45 2.26 -2.83 -1.05
CA HIS A 45 2.45 -2.17 -2.33
C HIS A 45 1.28 -1.20 -2.57
N LEU A 46 1.62 0.04 -2.88
CA LEU A 46 0.72 1.14 -3.14
C LEU A 46 1.07 1.78 -4.49
N SER A 47 0.12 2.48 -5.10
CA SER A 47 0.29 3.18 -6.37
C SER A 47 -0.27 4.59 -6.30
N GLN A 48 0.31 5.53 -7.05
CA GLN A 48 -0.28 6.87 -7.17
C GLN A 48 -1.51 6.86 -8.07
N GLU A 49 -1.47 6.06 -9.14
CA GLU A 49 -2.55 5.93 -10.11
C GLU A 49 -3.61 4.90 -9.69
N THR A 50 -4.88 5.30 -9.81
CA THR A 50 -6.07 4.45 -9.61
C THR A 50 -6.24 3.45 -10.76
N ALA A 51 -5.70 3.76 -11.94
CA ALA A 51 -6.02 3.11 -13.21
C ALA A 51 -5.48 1.67 -13.36
N THR A 52 -4.53 1.25 -12.52
CA THR A 52 -3.81 -0.03 -12.75
C THR A 52 -4.42 -1.23 -12.03
N THR A 53 -5.42 -1.06 -11.15
CA THR A 53 -5.88 -2.15 -10.26
C THR A 53 -7.17 -2.86 -10.64
N ILE A 54 -7.68 -2.64 -11.86
CA ILE A 54 -8.82 -3.40 -12.39
C ILE A 54 -8.40 -4.82 -12.84
N SER A 55 -7.16 -5.01 -13.30
CA SER A 55 -6.70 -6.29 -13.86
C SER A 55 -6.46 -7.39 -12.81
N VAL A 56 -6.01 -7.02 -11.60
CA VAL A 56 -5.66 -8.01 -10.54
C VAL A 56 -6.88 -8.54 -9.78
N GLY A 57 -7.97 -7.77 -9.69
CA GLY A 57 -9.19 -8.20 -9.01
C GLY A 57 -10.06 -9.14 -9.85
N GLN A 58 -10.01 -9.06 -11.18
CA GLN A 58 -10.86 -9.87 -12.06
C GLN A 58 -10.70 -11.38 -11.87
N ARG A 59 -9.51 -11.87 -11.48
CA ARG A 59 -9.29 -13.29 -11.17
C ARG A 59 -9.89 -13.73 -9.83
N TYR A 60 -10.24 -12.80 -8.95
CA TYR A 60 -10.58 -13.07 -7.55
C TYR A 60 -11.89 -12.44 -7.07
N GLY A 61 -12.63 -11.74 -7.94
CA GLY A 61 -13.94 -11.15 -7.65
C GLY A 61 -14.06 -9.72 -8.19
N LYS A 62 -14.83 -8.88 -7.49
CA LYS A 62 -14.92 -7.45 -7.80
C LYS A 62 -13.62 -6.74 -7.33
N PRO A 63 -12.82 -6.13 -8.23
CA PRO A 63 -11.71 -5.28 -7.83
C PRO A 63 -12.26 -4.09 -7.03
N VAL A 64 -11.65 -3.80 -5.90
CA VAL A 64 -11.94 -2.60 -5.08
C VAL A 64 -10.64 -1.84 -4.91
N VAL A 65 -10.70 -0.53 -5.08
CA VAL A 65 -9.56 0.35 -4.84
C VAL A 65 -9.75 1.05 -3.51
N LEU A 66 -8.77 0.91 -2.63
CA LEU A 66 -8.70 1.60 -1.35
C LEU A 66 -7.80 2.81 -1.48
N LYS A 67 -8.27 3.94 -0.98
CA LYS A 67 -7.51 5.19 -0.92
C LYS A 67 -6.85 5.32 0.43
N ILE A 68 -5.57 5.62 0.46
CA ILE A 68 -4.74 5.66 1.66
C ILE A 68 -4.25 7.08 1.91
N GLU A 69 -4.42 7.61 3.12
CA GLU A 69 -3.90 8.92 3.55
C GLU A 69 -2.38 8.90 3.79
N ALA A 70 -1.61 8.66 2.73
CA ALA A 70 -0.18 8.41 2.81
C ALA A 70 0.63 9.59 3.39
N LEU A 71 0.27 10.83 3.07
CA LEU A 71 0.94 12.00 3.65
C LEU A 71 0.70 12.12 5.15
N ARG A 72 -0.53 11.84 5.61
CA ARG A 72 -0.88 11.87 7.03
C ARG A 72 -0.11 10.80 7.80
N MET A 73 0.00 9.59 7.22
CA MET A 73 0.84 8.54 7.77
C MET A 73 2.31 8.97 7.86
N TYR A 74 2.86 9.54 6.78
CA TYR A 74 4.25 10.02 6.77
C TYR A 74 4.50 11.07 7.86
N GLN A 75 3.56 12.01 8.05
CA GLN A 75 3.63 13.01 9.13
C GLN A 75 3.58 12.39 10.53
N GLN A 76 2.99 11.21 10.68
CA GLN A 76 2.97 10.44 11.93
C GLN A 76 4.20 9.52 12.10
N GLY A 77 5.20 9.62 11.22
CA GLY A 77 6.46 8.88 11.31
C GLY A 77 6.47 7.54 10.59
N PHE A 78 5.45 7.24 9.77
CA PHE A 78 5.44 6.06 8.93
C PHE A 78 6.39 6.25 7.75
N LYS A 79 7.19 5.22 7.50
CA LYS A 79 8.18 5.23 6.42
C LYS A 79 7.54 4.77 5.12
N PHE A 80 7.82 5.53 4.09
CA PHE A 80 7.45 5.24 2.72
C PHE A 80 8.71 5.20 1.87
N PHE A 81 8.74 4.25 0.95
CA PHE A 81 9.84 4.08 0.02
C PHE A 81 9.27 4.02 -1.39
N GLN A 82 9.95 4.64 -2.35
CA GLN A 82 9.56 4.54 -3.75
C GLN A 82 10.45 3.48 -4.42
N ALA A 83 9.82 2.49 -5.04
CA ALA A 83 10.46 1.51 -5.90
C ALA A 83 10.40 1.94 -7.37
N GLU A 84 10.98 1.11 -8.24
CA GLU A 84 10.89 1.31 -9.69
C GLU A 84 9.43 1.22 -10.17
N ASN A 85 9.10 1.90 -11.28
CA ASN A 85 7.76 1.94 -11.88
C ASN A 85 6.66 2.55 -11.00
N ASP A 86 6.99 3.60 -10.22
CA ASP A 86 6.03 4.35 -9.38
C ASP A 86 5.27 3.53 -8.34
N VAL A 87 5.83 2.37 -7.98
CA VAL A 87 5.34 1.54 -6.89
C VAL A 87 5.85 2.09 -5.57
N TRP A 88 4.92 2.29 -4.63
CA TRP A 88 5.22 2.75 -3.28
C TRP A 88 5.17 1.59 -2.30
N LEU A 89 6.12 1.58 -1.37
CA LEU A 89 6.30 0.54 -0.37
C LEU A 89 6.16 1.14 1.03
N THR A 90 5.33 0.52 1.86
CA THR A 90 5.27 0.80 3.29
C THR A 90 5.13 -0.49 4.08
N LYS A 91 5.50 -0.51 5.37
CA LYS A 91 5.47 -1.75 6.16
C LYS A 91 4.04 -2.20 6.49
N HIS A 92 3.19 -1.26 6.86
CA HIS A 92 1.79 -1.52 7.19
C HIS A 92 0.97 -0.24 7.03
N VAL A 93 -0.33 -0.38 6.77
CA VAL A 93 -1.29 0.72 6.72
C VAL A 93 -2.38 0.46 7.76
N PRO A 94 -2.45 1.21 8.86
CA PRO A 94 -3.54 1.08 9.82
C PRO A 94 -4.88 1.42 9.17
N ALA A 95 -5.95 0.73 9.60
CA ALA A 95 -7.30 0.92 9.06
C ALA A 95 -7.79 2.37 9.13
N SER A 96 -7.35 3.14 10.14
CA SER A 96 -7.71 4.55 10.33
C SER A 96 -7.25 5.49 9.21
N PHE A 97 -6.35 5.04 8.33
CA PHE A 97 -5.87 5.80 7.17
C PHE A 97 -6.41 5.27 5.84
N ILE A 98 -7.29 4.28 5.89
CA ILE A 98 -7.92 3.66 4.73
C ILE A 98 -9.28 4.32 4.52
N ILE A 99 -9.44 4.90 3.34
CA ILE A 99 -10.67 5.51 2.84
C ILE A 99 -11.19 4.59 1.74
N GLU A 100 -12.42 4.10 1.90
CA GLU A 100 -13.11 3.38 0.84
C GLU A 100 -13.52 4.35 -0.25
N ASP A 101 -13.09 4.10 -1.49
CA ASP A 101 -13.63 4.81 -2.65
C ASP A 101 -14.79 3.96 -3.20
N ALA A 102 -16.00 4.24 -2.72
CA ALA A 102 -17.21 3.59 -3.20
C ALA A 102 -17.61 4.22 -4.54
N HIS A 103 -17.25 3.55 -5.64
CA HIS A 103 -17.82 3.82 -6.97
C HIS A 103 -18.88 2.78 -7.34
#